data_AF-A0A7C1FPP6-F1
#
_entry.id   AF-A0A7C1FPP6-F1
#
_cell.length_a   1.000
_cell.length_b   1.000
_cell.length_c   1.000
_cell.angle_alpha   90.00
_cell.angle_beta   90.00
_cell.angle_gamma   90.00
#
_symmetry.space_group_name_H-M   'P 1'
#
loop_
_entity.id
_entity.type
_entity.pdbx_description
1 polymer ?
#
loop_
_entity_poly.entity_id
_entity_poly.type
_entity_poly.pdbx_seq_one_letter_code
_entity_poly.pdbx_strand_id
1 'polypeptide(L)'
;MTTDSQPTVDRFGIERANTPLGGDPEREARRKAARQSHQPKGLVIVNTGKGKGKTTAALGILLRAWGRNLRVGGVQFFKHENASYGELKALAKMGIELTPMGDGFTWTSKDLDETQAKALHGWQVAQQKIASGEYDVFLLD
;
A
#
# COMPACT_ATOMS: atom_id res chain seq x y z
N MET A 1 20.73 47.08 -6.45
CA MET A 1 19.84 46.62 -7.54
C MET A 1 19.06 45.44 -7.03
N THR A 2 17.83 45.67 -6.58
CA THR A 2 16.90 44.63 -6.11
C THR A 2 16.31 43.94 -7.33
N THR A 3 16.65 42.68 -7.55
CA THR A 3 16.01 41.85 -8.58
C THR A 3 14.63 41.45 -8.08
N ASP A 4 13.61 42.11 -8.61
CA ASP A 4 12.21 41.78 -8.39
C ASP A 4 11.92 40.47 -9.15
N SER A 5 11.83 39.35 -8.42
CA SER A 5 11.53 38.04 -9.00
C SER A 5 10.04 37.97 -9.33
N GLN A 6 9.70 38.05 -10.62
CA GLN A 6 8.32 37.95 -11.07
C GLN A 6 7.65 36.63 -10.62
N PRO A 7 6.35 36.64 -10.27
CA PRO A 7 5.63 35.45 -9.86
C PRO A 7 5.55 34.44 -11.00
N THR A 8 6.04 33.22 -10.77
CA THR A 8 5.94 32.12 -11.74
C THR A 8 4.55 31.51 -11.68
N VAL A 9 3.75 31.70 -12.72
CA VAL A 9 2.49 30.97 -12.94
C VAL A 9 2.79 29.52 -13.35
N ASP A 10 2.02 28.56 -12.81
CA ASP A 10 2.18 27.15 -13.18
C ASP A 10 1.38 26.78 -14.46
N ARG A 11 1.47 25.52 -14.87
CA ARG A 11 0.79 25.00 -16.08
C ARG A 11 -0.74 25.14 -16.04
N PHE A 12 -1.32 25.38 -14.88
CA PHE A 12 -2.75 25.55 -14.67
C PHE A 12 -3.15 27.02 -14.53
N GLY A 13 -2.23 27.96 -14.76
CA GLY A 13 -2.48 29.39 -14.62
C GLY A 13 -2.63 29.85 -13.18
N ILE A 14 -2.19 29.02 -12.21
CA ILE A 14 -2.27 29.36 -10.79
C ILE A 14 -0.99 30.11 -10.41
N GLU A 15 -1.18 31.28 -9.80
CA GLU A 15 -0.08 32.07 -9.24
C GLU A 15 0.53 31.30 -8.06
N ARG A 16 1.80 30.95 -8.17
CA ARG A 16 2.48 30.28 -7.08
C ARG A 16 2.68 31.27 -5.95
N ALA A 17 1.89 31.13 -4.89
CA ALA A 17 2.22 31.74 -3.61
C ALA A 17 3.65 31.30 -3.26
N ASN A 18 4.54 32.27 -3.05
CA ASN A 18 5.94 32.05 -2.68
C ASN A 18 6.04 31.62 -1.21
N THR A 19 5.23 30.63 -0.81
CA THR A 19 5.27 30.03 0.52
C THR A 19 6.64 29.40 0.67
N PRO A 20 7.48 29.86 1.62
CA PRO A 20 8.77 29.25 1.85
C PRO A 20 8.53 27.79 2.23
N LEU A 21 8.87 26.86 1.33
CA LEU A 21 8.91 25.43 1.61
C LEU A 21 10.17 25.05 2.41
N GLY A 22 10.99 26.04 2.78
CA GLY A 22 12.20 25.87 3.57
C GLY A 22 11.87 25.23 4.92
N GLY A 23 12.48 24.08 5.19
CA GLY A 23 12.42 23.45 6.49
C GLY A 23 13.16 24.29 7.50
N ASP A 24 12.54 24.54 8.66
CA ASP A 24 13.23 25.00 9.86
C ASP A 24 14.48 24.11 10.09
N PRO A 25 15.71 24.68 10.10
CA PRO A 25 16.95 23.92 10.23
C PRO A 25 16.98 22.99 11.45
N GLU A 26 16.29 23.37 12.52
CA GLU A 26 16.16 22.54 13.72
C GLU A 26 15.31 21.30 13.45
N ARG A 27 14.21 21.44 12.69
CA ARG A 27 13.39 20.32 12.23
C ARG A 27 14.15 19.40 11.29
N GLU A 28 14.99 19.95 10.40
CA GLU A 28 15.84 19.16 9.51
C GLU A 28 16.89 18.36 10.28
N ALA A 29 17.59 19.01 11.22
CA ALA A 29 18.57 18.37 12.08
C ALA A 29 17.94 17.23 12.91
N ARG A 30 16.76 17.47 13.50
CA ARG A 30 16.02 16.44 14.25
C ARG A 30 15.59 15.26 13.38
N ARG A 31 15.12 15.52 12.15
CA ARG A 31 14.78 14.45 11.18
C ARG A 31 16.01 13.64 10.78
N LYS A 32 17.17 14.28 10.60
CA LYS A 32 18.42 13.62 10.26
C LYS A 32 18.90 12.72 11.40
N ALA A 33 18.90 13.21 12.64
CA ALA A 33 19.27 12.44 13.82
C ALA A 33 18.34 11.22 14.05
N ALA A 34 17.03 11.40 13.87
CA ALA A 34 16.07 10.30 13.96
C ALA A 34 16.27 9.22 12.89
N ARG A 35 16.66 9.61 11.67
CA ARG A 35 17.00 8.66 10.59
C ARG A 35 18.29 7.91 10.86
N GLN A 36 19.32 8.57 11.40
CA GLN A 36 20.62 7.96 11.70
C GLN A 36 20.54 6.93 12.84
N SER A 37 19.66 7.16 13.80
CA SER A 37 19.41 6.22 14.91
C SER A 37 18.41 5.11 14.56
N HIS A 38 17.80 5.16 13.37
CA HIS A 38 16.79 4.18 12.97
C HIS A 38 17.42 2.86 12.54
N GLN A 39 17.16 1.80 13.30
CA GLN A 39 17.45 0.44 12.87
C GLN A 39 16.25 -0.12 12.09
N PRO A 40 16.46 -0.59 10.83
CA PRO A 40 15.38 -1.18 10.05
C PRO A 40 14.86 -2.44 10.75
N LYS A 41 13.54 -2.55 10.91
CA LYS A 41 12.88 -3.75 11.43
C LYS A 41 11.61 -4.04 10.65
N GLY A 42 11.28 -5.32 10.53
CA GLY A 42 9.98 -5.76 10.02
C GLY A 42 8.86 -5.32 10.98
N LEU A 43 7.74 -4.91 10.41
CA LEU A 43 6.54 -4.50 11.16
C LEU A 43 5.34 -5.30 10.68
N VAL A 44 4.41 -5.58 11.60
CA VAL A 44 3.07 -6.08 11.29
C VAL A 44 2.09 -4.93 11.51
N ILE A 45 1.33 -4.59 10.47
CA ILE A 45 0.33 -3.50 10.51
C ILE A 45 -1.05 -4.13 10.41
N VAL A 46 -1.92 -3.83 11.38
CA VAL A 46 -3.27 -4.37 11.44
C VAL A 46 -4.28 -3.23 11.26
N ASN A 47 -4.97 -3.21 10.12
CA ASN A 47 -6.07 -2.30 9.85
C ASN A 47 -7.39 -2.96 10.29
N THR A 48 -7.91 -2.61 11.47
CA THR A 48 -9.14 -3.19 12.03
C THR A 48 -10.22 -2.12 12.29
N GLY A 49 -11.41 -2.56 12.70
CA GLY A 49 -12.55 -1.71 13.02
C GLY A 49 -13.69 -1.76 11.98
N LYS A 50 -14.85 -1.22 12.37
CA LYS A 50 -16.09 -1.26 11.56
C LYS A 50 -16.12 -0.22 10.43
N GLY A 51 -15.23 0.77 10.46
CA GLY A 51 -15.13 1.80 9.45
C GLY A 51 -14.74 1.27 8.06
N LYS A 52 -15.18 1.96 7.01
CA LYS A 52 -14.68 1.75 5.65
C LYS A 52 -13.25 2.26 5.54
N GLY A 53 -12.46 1.67 4.64
CA GLY A 53 -11.11 2.13 4.30
C GLY A 53 -9.95 1.25 4.74
N LYS A 54 -10.19 0.10 5.38
CA LYS A 54 -9.11 -0.85 5.78
C LYS A 54 -8.27 -1.32 4.58
N THR A 55 -8.94 -1.87 3.58
CA THR A 55 -8.32 -2.31 2.32
C THR A 55 -7.68 -1.13 1.58
N THR A 56 -8.35 0.03 1.52
CA THR A 56 -7.80 1.22 0.87
C THR A 56 -6.52 1.72 1.55
N ALA A 57 -6.46 1.72 2.87
CA ALA A 57 -5.27 2.10 3.63
C ALA A 57 -4.12 1.11 3.40
N ALA A 58 -4.41 -0.19 3.39
CA ALA A 58 -3.45 -1.24 3.08
C ALA A 58 -2.89 -1.12 1.65
N LEU A 59 -3.75 -0.92 0.66
CA LEU A 59 -3.35 -0.67 -0.73
C LEU A 59 -2.52 0.61 -0.89
N GLY A 60 -2.83 1.65 -0.11
CA GLY A 60 -2.03 2.87 -0.06
C GLY A 60 -0.60 2.64 0.44
N ILE A 61 -0.41 1.72 1.40
CA ILE A 61 0.92 1.29 1.86
C ILE A 61 1.63 0.51 0.75
N LEU A 62 0.93 -0.43 0.10
CA LEU A 62 1.48 -1.25 -0.97
C LEU A 62 1.96 -0.37 -2.15
N LEU A 63 1.12 0.56 -2.60
CA LEU A 63 1.45 1.52 -3.65
C LEU A 63 2.63 2.41 -3.28
N ARG A 64 2.68 2.86 -2.02
CA ARG A 64 3.78 3.67 -1.51
C ARG A 64 5.10 2.90 -1.45
N ALA A 65 5.06 1.60 -1.12
CA ALA A 65 6.22 0.73 -1.10
C ALA A 65 6.72 0.45 -2.52
N TRP A 66 5.81 0.12 -3.44
CA TRP A 66 6.11 -0.04 -4.85
C TRP A 66 6.76 1.21 -5.46
N GLY A 67 6.21 2.40 -5.18
CA GLY A 67 6.80 3.67 -5.64
C GLY A 67 8.19 3.99 -5.05
N ARG A 68 8.66 3.21 -4.08
CA ARG A 68 10.04 3.24 -3.55
C ARG A 68 10.90 2.10 -4.07
N ASN A 69 10.47 1.39 -5.11
CA ASN A 69 11.13 0.22 -5.68
C ASN A 69 11.26 -0.94 -4.69
N LEU A 70 10.35 -1.04 -3.71
CA LEU A 70 10.25 -2.21 -2.85
C LEU A 70 9.44 -3.30 -3.55
N ARG A 71 9.80 -4.56 -3.29
CA ARG A 71 9.09 -5.73 -3.81
C ARG A 71 7.81 -5.91 -3.00
N VAL A 72 6.69 -5.91 -3.70
CA VAL A 72 5.35 -5.90 -3.09
C VAL A 72 4.50 -7.03 -3.63
N GLY A 73 3.64 -7.58 -2.78
CA GLY A 73 2.66 -8.57 -3.18
C GLY A 73 1.56 -8.73 -2.14
N GLY A 74 0.60 -9.61 -2.41
CA GLY A 74 -0.39 -9.98 -1.40
C GLY A 74 -1.40 -11.01 -1.86
N VAL A 75 -2.28 -11.37 -0.94
CA VAL A 75 -3.44 -12.24 -1.17
C VAL A 75 -4.73 -11.59 -0.68
N GLN A 76 -5.85 -11.94 -1.32
CA GLN A 76 -7.20 -11.55 -0.88
C GLN A 76 -8.04 -12.78 -0.52
N PHE A 77 -8.35 -12.99 0.76
CA PHE A 77 -9.00 -14.22 1.26
C PHE A 77 -10.49 -14.32 0.94
N PHE A 78 -11.19 -13.20 0.79
CA PHE A 78 -12.65 -13.16 0.69
C PHE A 78 -13.18 -12.59 -0.64
N LYS A 79 -12.35 -12.55 -1.68
CA LYS A 79 -12.73 -12.00 -2.99
C LYS A 79 -12.68 -13.07 -4.06
N HIS A 80 -13.74 -13.15 -4.86
CA HIS A 80 -13.84 -14.05 -6.02
C HIS A 80 -12.69 -13.77 -7.00
N GLU A 81 -12.18 -14.84 -7.62
CA GLU A 81 -11.21 -14.77 -8.71
C GLU A 81 -11.70 -13.90 -9.89
N ASN A 82 -13.02 -13.87 -10.13
CA ASN A 82 -13.65 -13.09 -11.19
C ASN A 82 -13.96 -11.63 -10.80
N ALA A 83 -13.60 -11.18 -9.60
CA ALA A 83 -13.95 -9.85 -9.14
C ALA A 83 -13.05 -8.77 -9.76
N SER A 84 -13.60 -8.03 -10.71
CA SER A 84 -12.92 -6.93 -11.41
C SER A 84 -12.97 -5.61 -10.60
N TYR A 85 -12.18 -5.52 -9.53
CA TYR A 85 -12.02 -4.28 -8.77
C TYR A 85 -11.05 -3.30 -9.46
N GLY A 86 -11.31 -2.00 -9.31
CA GLY A 86 -10.47 -0.94 -9.91
C GLY A 86 -9.04 -0.99 -9.41
N GLU A 87 -8.84 -1.33 -8.13
CA GLU A 87 -7.53 -1.45 -7.52
C GLU A 87 -6.74 -2.63 -8.10
N LEU A 88 -7.36 -3.79 -8.32
CA LEU A 88 -6.71 -4.95 -8.96
C LEU A 88 -6.25 -4.63 -10.39
N LYS A 89 -7.08 -3.92 -11.16
CA LYS A 89 -6.69 -3.45 -12.51
C LYS A 89 -5.49 -2.51 -12.47
N ALA A 90 -5.45 -1.61 -11.49
CA ALA A 90 -4.33 -0.69 -11.34
C ALA A 90 -3.04 -1.44 -10.97
N LEU A 91 -3.12 -2.36 -9.99
CA LEU A 91 -1.99 -3.18 -9.55
C LEU A 91 -1.44 -4.07 -10.68
N ALA A 92 -2.31 -4.69 -11.47
CA ALA A 92 -1.91 -5.50 -12.62
C ALA A 92 -1.12 -4.68 -13.65
N LYS A 93 -1.54 -3.43 -13.94
CA LYS A 93 -0.79 -2.51 -14.82
C LYS A 93 0.58 -2.12 -14.27
N MET A 94 0.74 -2.19 -12.94
CA MET A 94 1.99 -1.92 -12.24
C MET A 94 2.87 -3.16 -12.06
N GLY A 95 2.41 -4.34 -12.51
CA GLY A 95 3.10 -5.61 -12.31
C GLY A 95 3.09 -6.09 -10.85
N ILE A 96 2.15 -5.60 -10.03
CA ILE A 96 2.01 -5.99 -8.62
C ILE A 96 1.07 -7.18 -8.53
N GLU A 97 1.56 -8.28 -7.96
CA GLU A 97 0.77 -9.48 -7.72
C GLU A 97 -0.10 -9.32 -6.46
N LEU A 98 -1.42 -9.22 -6.65
CA LEU A 98 -2.41 -9.31 -5.57
C LEU A 98 -3.41 -10.39 -5.93
N THR A 99 -3.24 -11.58 -5.35
CA THR A 99 -3.95 -12.78 -5.80
C THR A 99 -5.23 -13.00 -5.00
N PRO A 100 -6.42 -12.94 -5.62
CA PRO A 100 -7.66 -13.36 -4.98
C PRO A 100 -7.66 -14.88 -4.77
N MET A 101 -7.92 -15.31 -3.54
CA MET A 101 -7.87 -16.72 -3.11
C MET A 101 -9.20 -17.22 -2.54
N GLY A 102 -10.27 -16.41 -2.63
CA GLY A 102 -11.55 -16.69 -2.00
C GLY A 102 -12.68 -16.94 -3.00
N ASP A 103 -13.76 -17.53 -2.49
CA ASP A 103 -15.04 -17.65 -3.19
C ASP A 103 -15.92 -16.42 -3.02
N GLY A 104 -15.33 -15.24 -2.89
CA GLY A 104 -16.09 -14.06 -2.51
C GLY A 104 -16.70 -14.18 -1.12
N PHE A 105 -17.94 -13.74 -0.99
CA PHE A 105 -18.59 -13.60 0.30
C PHE A 105 -19.08 -14.94 0.86
N THR A 106 -18.64 -15.28 2.07
CA THR A 106 -18.96 -16.57 2.73
C THR A 106 -20.45 -16.78 2.98
N TRP A 107 -21.24 -15.72 3.10
CA TRP A 107 -22.69 -15.79 3.31
C TRP A 107 -23.51 -16.12 2.06
N THR A 108 -22.88 -16.13 0.88
CA THR A 108 -23.48 -16.69 -0.34
C THR A 108 -23.04 -18.13 -0.60
N SER A 109 -22.15 -18.67 0.24
CA SER A 109 -21.60 -19.99 0.06
C SER A 109 -22.61 -21.06 0.47
N LYS A 110 -22.83 -22.02 -0.44
CA LYS A 110 -23.69 -23.17 -0.20
C LYS A 110 -22.94 -24.31 0.51
N ASP A 111 -21.61 -24.23 0.53
CA ASP A 111 -20.70 -25.22 1.09
C ASP A 111 -19.63 -24.54 1.95
N LEU A 112 -19.73 -24.74 3.27
CA LEU A 112 -18.80 -24.17 4.23
C LEU A 112 -17.47 -24.93 4.26
N ASP A 113 -17.46 -26.22 3.91
CA ASP A 113 -16.24 -27.04 3.87
C ASP A 113 -15.35 -26.59 2.70
N GLU A 114 -15.95 -26.31 1.53
CA GLU A 114 -15.25 -25.74 0.38
C GLU A 114 -14.67 -24.35 0.71
N THR A 115 -15.45 -23.52 1.39
CA THR A 115 -15.03 -22.18 1.84
C THR A 115 -13.82 -22.26 2.79
N GLN A 116 -13.85 -23.19 3.74
CA GLN A 116 -12.75 -23.42 4.66
C GLN A 116 -11.50 -23.92 3.93
N ALA A 117 -11.66 -24.87 3.00
CA ALA A 117 -10.54 -25.40 2.21
C ALA A 117 -9.82 -24.30 1.42
N LYS A 118 -10.56 -23.37 0.82
CA LYS A 118 -9.98 -22.23 0.08
C LYS A 118 -9.30 -21.22 0.98
N ALA A 119 -9.88 -20.92 2.15
CA ALA A 119 -9.21 -20.07 3.13
C ALA A 119 -7.88 -20.68 3.62
N LEU A 120 -7.86 -22.00 3.87
CA LEU A 120 -6.64 -22.73 4.24
C LEU A 120 -5.61 -22.72 3.11
N HIS A 121 -6.04 -22.94 1.86
CA HIS A 121 -5.17 -22.87 0.70
C HIS A 121 -4.57 -21.47 0.51
N GLY A 122 -5.40 -20.41 0.59
CA GLY A 122 -4.94 -19.03 0.54
C GLY A 122 -3.92 -18.71 1.64
N TRP A 123 -4.11 -19.28 2.84
CA TRP A 123 -3.17 -19.13 3.94
C TRP A 123 -1.85 -19.85 3.67
N GLN A 124 -1.87 -21.07 3.13
CA GLN A 124 -0.67 -21.79 2.73
C GLN A 124 0.15 -21.02 1.70
N VAL A 125 -0.50 -20.45 0.68
CA VAL A 125 0.19 -19.62 -0.33
C VAL A 125 0.77 -18.36 0.31
N ALA A 126 0.04 -17.70 1.21
CA ALA A 126 0.53 -16.54 1.94
C ALA A 126 1.79 -16.88 2.76
N GLN A 127 1.78 -18.00 3.49
CA GLN A 127 2.93 -18.45 4.27
C GLN A 127 4.15 -18.70 3.38
N GLN A 128 3.97 -19.38 2.24
CA GLN A 128 5.06 -19.65 1.29
C GLN A 128 5.66 -18.34 0.74
N LYS A 129 4.81 -17.39 0.32
CA LYS A 129 5.27 -16.09 -0.21
C LYS A 129 5.94 -15.22 0.85
N ILE A 130 5.43 -15.22 2.08
CA ILE A 130 6.08 -14.49 3.20
C ILE A 130 7.45 -15.10 3.49
N ALA A 131 7.58 -16.42 3.48
CA ALA A 131 8.81 -17.12 3.78
C ALA A 131 9.85 -17.10 2.65
N SER A 132 9.46 -16.78 1.41
CA SER A 132 10.37 -16.80 0.26
C SER A 132 11.45 -15.72 0.29
N GLY A 133 11.23 -14.64 1.05
CA GLY A 133 12.13 -13.48 1.06
C GLY A 133 12.04 -12.63 -0.22
N GLU A 134 11.07 -12.89 -1.09
CA GLU A 134 10.86 -12.18 -2.35
C GLU A 134 10.16 -10.83 -2.18
N TYR A 135 9.55 -10.57 -1.01
CA TYR A 135 8.76 -9.39 -0.76
C TYR A 135 9.30 -8.60 0.44
N ASP A 136 9.35 -7.28 0.28
CA ASP A 136 9.68 -6.35 1.37
C ASP A 136 8.41 -5.90 2.10
N VAL A 137 7.26 -5.89 1.40
CA VAL A 137 5.92 -5.66 1.97
C VAL A 137 4.94 -6.67 1.38
N PHE A 138 4.25 -7.42 2.24
CA PHE A 138 3.24 -8.40 1.84
C PHE A 138 1.88 -8.09 2.47
N LEU A 139 0.83 -8.04 1.64
CA LEU A 139 -0.53 -7.74 2.07
C LEU A 139 -1.35 -9.02 2.27
N LEU A 140 -2.02 -9.10 3.42
CA LEU A 140 -3.03 -10.09 3.75
C LEU A 140 -4.39 -9.35 3.86
N ASP A 141 -5.23 -9.40 2.84
CA ASP A 141 -6.53 -8.68 2.76
C ASP A 141 -7.75 -9.61 2.74
#